data_AF-A0AAV5Z032-F1
#
_entry.id   AF-A0AAV5Z032-F1
#
_cell.length_a   1.000
_cell.length_b   1.000
_cell.length_c   1.000
_cell.angle_alpha   90.00
_cell.angle_beta   90.00
_cell.angle_gamma   90.00
#
_symmetry.space_group_name_H-M   'P 1'
#
loop_
_entity.id
_entity.type
_entity.pdbx_description
1 polymer ?
#
loop_
_entity_poly.entity_id
_entity_poly.type
_entity_poly.pdbx_seq_one_letter_code
_entity_poly.pdbx_strand_id
1 'polypeptide(L)'
;MDRAALPRLRAWLARPDVLALDPDAVERLVAALDDHDPPVAVGRAGSLVAYAPGRGRRRLLQFDRRGHLIAACRWREDGGLAWAKCLLPDGRWLGIEPDAETHPAWGGSDRVWLMEPDAPWRTREALTLFQSLDYARPDFIPPLLEPRRLPPGGGSTLLNLIAGLMKDHGVAAVRYRGPYPTEQLFTALLECFRYAAGEGLPLERFLADGALDWHPAPFEAQHVRPGVVVQLRHEIEKVTLAGAAFYRADWQDIRRREPRVVRSDGDRVICSLWALGGPLEDRLVLDRAGEILESPEPAADAAAPAPLPPIWRGALGELIARESAPALAPAIAAVTDDLELEWGPVPGDLLRVHGQRVRLSRRLREAGAAARAGAASPQERAEQALRFVLEVARLLGPEVRQRAQARLEALSEDEQRRVLEDAPDELPEALGDSVGRLVALVIRGGG
;
A
#
# COMPACT_ATOMS: atom_id res chain seq x y z
N MET A 1 31.79 7.41 1.90
CA MET A 1 30.96 7.03 0.74
C MET A 1 31.66 5.90 0.00
N ASP A 2 30.93 4.87 -0.45
CA ASP A 2 31.50 3.82 -1.31
C ASP A 2 31.80 4.40 -2.70
N ARG A 3 33.08 4.75 -2.95
CA ARG A 3 33.51 5.30 -4.24
C ARG A 3 33.32 4.31 -5.40
N ALA A 4 33.14 3.01 -5.13
CA ALA A 4 32.82 2.02 -6.17
C ALA A 4 31.41 2.22 -6.78
N ALA A 5 30.54 3.02 -6.16
CA ALA A 5 29.25 3.38 -6.74
C ALA A 5 29.34 4.46 -7.83
N LEU A 6 30.39 5.30 -7.83
CA LEU A 6 30.49 6.45 -8.75
C LEU A 6 30.59 6.05 -10.23
N PRO A 7 31.37 5.03 -10.64
CA PRO A 7 31.42 4.60 -12.04
C PRO A 7 30.05 4.14 -12.55
N ARG A 8 29.28 3.42 -11.71
CA ARG A 8 27.92 2.99 -12.03
C ARG A 8 26.99 4.18 -12.19
N LEU A 9 27.05 5.14 -11.26
CA LEU A 9 26.26 6.37 -11.35
C LEU A 9 26.57 7.14 -12.63
N ARG A 10 27.84 7.32 -13.00
CA ARG A 10 28.23 7.98 -14.26
C ARG A 10 27.58 7.30 -15.47
N ALA A 11 27.61 5.97 -15.52
CA ALA A 11 26.98 5.22 -16.61
C ALA A 11 25.45 5.43 -16.66
N TRP A 12 24.79 5.54 -15.51
CA TRP A 12 23.35 5.80 -15.44
C TRP A 12 23.00 7.25 -15.79
N LEU A 13 23.81 8.22 -15.38
CA LEU A 13 23.64 9.63 -15.73
C LEU A 13 23.85 9.90 -17.22
N ALA A 14 24.65 9.09 -17.91
CA ALA A 14 24.89 9.20 -19.34
C ALA A 14 23.74 8.67 -20.22
N ARG A 15 22.70 8.07 -19.63
CA ARG A 15 21.59 7.53 -20.42
C ARG A 15 20.71 8.67 -20.98
N PRO A 16 20.20 8.56 -22.22
CA PRO A 16 19.41 9.62 -22.84
C PRO A 16 18.14 9.99 -22.06
N ASP A 17 17.45 9.01 -21.46
CA ASP A 17 16.25 9.21 -20.64
C ASP A 17 16.53 10.06 -19.40
N VAL A 18 17.72 9.91 -18.81
CA VAL A 18 18.15 10.67 -17.61
C VAL A 18 18.61 12.07 -18.00
N LEU A 19 19.43 12.19 -19.04
CA LEU A 19 19.91 13.48 -19.54
C LEU A 19 18.75 14.40 -19.93
N ALA A 20 17.71 13.85 -20.56
CA ALA A 20 16.56 14.63 -21.01
C ALA A 20 15.73 15.24 -19.86
N LEU A 21 15.91 14.80 -18.60
CA LEU A 21 15.22 15.35 -17.43
C LEU A 21 15.61 16.81 -17.15
N ASP A 22 16.91 17.04 -17.10
CA ASP A 22 17.53 18.34 -16.84
C ASP A 22 19.01 18.28 -17.28
N PRO A 23 19.30 18.54 -18.57
CA PRO A 23 20.65 18.38 -19.12
C PRO A 23 21.70 19.17 -18.33
N ASP A 24 21.40 20.42 -17.99
CA ASP A 24 22.33 21.30 -17.31
C ASP A 24 22.60 20.84 -15.88
N ALA A 25 21.56 20.39 -15.15
CA ALA A 25 21.73 19.87 -13.79
C ALA A 25 22.51 18.54 -13.78
N VAL A 26 22.27 17.67 -14.76
CA VAL A 26 23.00 16.40 -14.89
C VAL A 26 24.46 16.66 -15.24
N GLU A 27 24.76 17.57 -16.16
CA GLU A 27 26.14 17.93 -16.51
C GLU A 27 26.91 18.47 -15.29
N ARG A 28 26.32 19.40 -14.54
CA ARG A 28 26.91 19.92 -13.29
C ARG A 28 27.14 18.82 -12.25
N LEU A 29 26.18 17.91 -12.09
CA LEU A 29 26.31 16.76 -11.21
C LEU A 29 27.50 15.88 -11.63
N VAL A 30 27.60 15.53 -12.92
CA VAL A 30 28.69 14.70 -13.46
C VAL A 30 30.06 15.32 -13.22
N ALA A 31 30.19 16.64 -13.36
CA ALA A 31 31.41 17.36 -13.05
C ALA A 31 31.76 17.30 -11.55
N ALA A 32 30.76 17.46 -10.67
CA ALA A 32 30.94 17.40 -9.22
C ALA A 32 31.21 15.99 -8.66
N LEU A 33 31.08 14.93 -9.47
CA LEU A 33 31.38 13.56 -9.02
C LEU A 33 32.87 13.31 -8.75
N ASP A 34 33.76 14.16 -9.28
CA ASP A 34 35.21 14.08 -9.02
C ASP A 34 35.66 14.88 -7.78
N ASP A 35 34.73 15.60 -7.14
CA ASP A 35 35.02 16.36 -5.93
C ASP A 35 35.39 15.43 -4.76
N HIS A 36 36.07 15.99 -3.76
CA HIS A 36 36.43 15.24 -2.56
C HIS A 36 35.19 14.66 -1.84
N ASP A 37 34.11 15.45 -1.80
CA ASP A 37 32.81 15.09 -1.23
C ASP A 37 31.71 15.25 -2.31
N PRO A 38 31.56 14.27 -3.21
CA PRO A 38 30.61 14.37 -4.30
C PRO A 38 29.17 14.35 -3.76
N PRO A 39 28.23 15.06 -4.41
CA PRO A 39 26.87 15.26 -3.91
C PRO A 39 25.99 14.02 -4.12
N VAL A 40 26.35 12.90 -3.50
CA VAL A 40 25.71 11.59 -3.64
C VAL A 40 25.59 10.90 -2.28
N ALA A 41 24.42 10.34 -1.99
CA ALA A 41 24.21 9.44 -0.86
C ALA A 41 23.95 8.02 -1.34
N VAL A 42 24.52 7.05 -0.61
CA VAL A 42 24.29 5.63 -0.83
C VAL A 42 23.36 5.12 0.27
N GLY A 43 22.23 4.54 -0.14
CA GLY A 43 21.29 3.86 0.75
C GLY A 43 21.86 2.54 1.26
N ARG A 44 21.29 2.01 2.35
CA ARG A 44 21.74 0.76 2.97
C ARG A 44 21.56 -0.43 2.04
N ALA A 45 20.45 -0.45 1.30
CA ALA A 45 20.13 -1.45 0.30
C ALA A 45 20.73 -1.11 -1.08
N GLY A 46 21.67 -0.16 -1.15
CA GLY A 46 22.42 0.14 -2.36
C GLY A 46 21.73 1.08 -3.36
N SER A 47 20.61 1.72 -3.01
CA SER A 47 20.08 2.83 -3.82
C SER A 47 21.05 4.01 -3.82
N LEU A 48 21.02 4.82 -4.88
CA LEU A 48 21.80 6.05 -4.98
C LEU A 48 20.87 7.25 -5.07
N VAL A 49 21.11 8.26 -4.24
CA VAL A 49 20.45 9.57 -4.32
C VAL A 49 21.49 10.60 -4.72
N ALA A 50 21.28 11.27 -5.85
CA ALA A 50 22.14 12.33 -6.33
C ALA A 50 21.50 13.69 -6.08
N TYR A 51 22.30 14.66 -5.63
CA TYR A 51 21.86 16.00 -5.26
C TYR A 51 22.47 17.05 -6.19
N ALA A 52 21.85 18.22 -6.25
CA ALA A 52 22.43 19.37 -6.93
C ALA A 52 23.76 19.74 -6.26
N PRO A 53 24.81 20.03 -7.04
CA PRO A 53 26.06 20.55 -6.47
C PRO A 53 25.84 21.87 -5.74
N GLY A 54 26.53 22.08 -4.62
CA GLY A 54 26.48 23.32 -3.85
C GLY A 54 25.98 23.14 -2.41
N ARG A 55 25.51 24.24 -1.80
CA ARG A 55 25.03 24.25 -0.41
C ARG A 55 23.56 23.82 -0.36
N GLY A 56 23.29 22.77 0.42
CA GLY A 56 21.96 22.20 0.63
C GLY A 56 21.73 20.92 -0.15
N ARG A 57 20.92 19.99 0.39
CA ARG A 57 20.65 18.68 -0.21
C ARG A 57 19.39 18.71 -1.08
N ARG A 58 19.47 19.37 -2.23
CA ARG A 58 18.38 19.34 -3.23
C ARG A 58 18.49 18.08 -4.08
N ARG A 59 17.64 17.09 -3.82
CA ARG A 59 17.62 15.82 -4.58
C ARG A 59 17.34 16.09 -6.05
N LEU A 60 18.13 15.53 -6.95
CA LEU A 60 17.89 15.57 -8.40
C LEU A 60 17.34 14.24 -8.90
N LEU A 61 18.00 13.15 -8.53
CA LEU A 61 17.74 11.81 -9.06
C LEU A 61 17.88 10.78 -7.96
N GLN A 62 17.09 9.71 -8.07
CA GLN A 62 17.22 8.52 -7.24
C GLN A 62 17.20 7.27 -8.12
N PHE A 63 18.18 6.40 -7.92
CA PHE A 63 18.29 5.12 -8.60
C PHE A 63 18.21 3.96 -7.59
N ASP A 64 17.61 2.85 -7.99
CA ASP A 64 17.77 1.59 -7.27
C ASP A 64 19.17 0.99 -7.50
N ARG A 65 19.51 -0.13 -6.84
CA ARG A 65 20.87 -0.69 -6.94
C ARG A 65 21.21 -1.23 -8.34
N ARG A 66 20.19 -1.49 -9.16
CA ARG A 66 20.30 -1.99 -10.54
C ARG A 66 20.31 -0.85 -11.56
N GLY A 67 20.14 0.39 -11.12
CA GLY A 67 20.14 1.57 -11.97
C GLY A 67 18.78 1.93 -12.54
N HIS A 68 17.68 1.34 -12.07
CA HIS A 68 16.35 1.86 -12.43
C HIS A 68 16.18 3.24 -11.81
N LEU A 69 15.76 4.22 -12.61
CA LEU A 69 15.41 5.54 -12.09
C LEU A 69 14.10 5.40 -11.31
N ILE A 70 14.11 5.74 -10.03
CA ILE A 70 12.98 5.61 -9.11
C ILE A 70 12.32 6.96 -8.83
N ALA A 71 13.10 8.03 -8.79
CA ALA A 71 12.57 9.38 -8.66
C ALA A 71 13.46 10.40 -9.37
N ALA A 72 12.84 11.49 -9.82
CA ALA A 72 13.52 12.65 -10.37
C ALA A 72 12.84 13.94 -9.90
N CYS A 73 13.61 14.97 -9.63
CA CYS A 73 13.13 16.27 -9.19
C CYS A 73 13.85 17.37 -9.97
N ARG A 74 13.10 18.37 -10.41
CA ARG A 74 13.65 19.59 -10.99
C ARG A 74 13.37 20.75 -10.07
N TRP A 75 14.40 21.55 -9.81
CA TRP A 75 14.32 22.72 -8.95
C TRP A 75 14.40 23.99 -9.78
N ARG A 76 13.68 25.01 -9.33
CA ARG A 76 13.82 26.38 -9.81
C ARG A 76 15.06 27.03 -9.20
N GLU A 77 15.52 28.12 -9.82
CA GLU A 77 16.66 28.90 -9.32
C GLU A 77 16.37 29.50 -7.94
N ASP A 78 15.13 29.91 -7.68
CA ASP A 78 14.64 30.41 -6.39
C ASP A 78 14.66 29.34 -5.27
N GLY A 79 14.91 28.07 -5.62
CA GLY A 79 14.95 26.94 -4.70
C GLY A 79 13.62 26.24 -4.45
N GLY A 80 12.54 26.70 -5.08
CA GLY A 80 11.27 25.97 -5.14
C GLY A 80 11.39 24.74 -6.04
N LEU A 81 10.53 23.75 -5.78
CA LEU A 81 10.37 22.63 -6.70
C LEU A 81 9.67 23.13 -7.97
N ALA A 82 10.15 22.72 -9.14
CA ALA A 82 9.48 22.96 -10.42
C ALA A 82 8.55 21.79 -10.75
N TRP A 83 9.04 20.56 -10.54
CA TRP A 83 8.26 19.33 -10.60
C TRP A 83 9.04 18.18 -9.96
N ALA A 84 8.33 17.12 -9.60
CA ALA A 84 8.94 15.84 -9.26
C ALA A 84 8.19 14.68 -9.90
N LYS A 85 8.87 13.56 -10.16
CA LYS A 85 8.22 12.32 -10.56
C LYS A 85 8.80 11.11 -9.82
N CYS A 86 7.96 10.11 -9.58
CA CYS A 86 8.33 8.88 -8.89
C CYS A 86 7.70 7.65 -9.55
N LEU A 87 8.46 6.56 -9.58
CA LEU A 87 8.12 5.30 -10.23
C LEU A 87 7.24 4.44 -9.32
N LEU A 88 6.11 3.99 -9.85
CA LEU A 88 5.20 3.07 -9.18
C LEU A 88 5.69 1.62 -9.30
N PRO A 89 5.26 0.73 -8.38
CA PRO A 89 5.61 -0.70 -8.46
C PRO A 89 5.21 -1.40 -9.76
N ASP A 90 4.20 -0.89 -10.46
CA ASP A 90 3.74 -1.42 -11.75
C ASP A 90 4.46 -0.82 -12.97
N GLY A 91 5.46 0.04 -12.74
CA GLY A 91 6.27 0.67 -13.78
C GLY A 91 5.71 1.98 -14.33
N ARG A 92 4.51 2.42 -13.91
CA ARG A 92 3.98 3.74 -14.28
C ARG A 92 4.64 4.85 -13.46
N TRP A 93 4.57 6.08 -13.95
CA TRP A 93 5.12 7.25 -13.27
C TRP A 93 4.01 8.14 -12.72
N LEU A 94 4.16 8.59 -11.48
CA LEU A 94 3.41 9.72 -10.94
C LEU A 94 4.25 10.99 -11.03
N GLY A 95 3.62 12.12 -11.31
CA GLY A 95 4.21 13.45 -11.30
C GLY A 95 3.55 14.35 -10.25
N ILE A 96 4.32 15.26 -9.70
CA ILE A 96 3.90 16.34 -8.81
C ILE A 96 4.19 17.67 -9.51
N GLU A 97 3.16 18.46 -9.73
CA GLU A 97 3.23 19.85 -10.19
C GLU A 97 2.91 20.78 -9.00
N PRO A 98 3.91 21.49 -8.46
CA PRO A 98 3.70 22.40 -7.33
C PRO A 98 2.83 23.60 -7.67
N ASP A 99 2.12 24.12 -6.67
CA ASP A 99 1.37 25.39 -6.73
C ASP A 99 0.36 25.46 -7.91
N ALA A 100 -0.24 24.33 -8.27
CA ALA A 100 -1.03 24.19 -9.49
C ALA A 100 -2.48 24.73 -9.37
N GLU A 101 -3.08 24.67 -8.18
CA GLU A 101 -4.46 25.13 -7.95
C GLU A 101 -4.67 25.56 -6.49
N THR A 102 -5.84 26.15 -6.19
CA THR A 102 -6.29 26.46 -4.83
C THR A 102 -7.51 25.61 -4.49
N HIS A 103 -7.46 24.89 -3.37
CA HIS A 103 -8.57 24.09 -2.85
C HIS A 103 -9.32 24.84 -1.73
N PRO A 104 -10.67 24.83 -1.70
CA PRO A 104 -11.45 25.59 -0.71
C PRO A 104 -11.13 25.26 0.76
N ALA A 105 -10.74 24.03 1.06
CA ALA A 105 -10.52 23.58 2.44
C ALA A 105 -9.13 23.94 3.02
N TRP A 106 -8.09 24.07 2.18
CA TRP A 106 -6.71 24.23 2.67
C TRP A 106 -5.84 25.21 1.84
N GLY A 107 -6.38 25.83 0.80
CA GLY A 107 -5.66 26.80 -0.02
C GLY A 107 -4.78 26.16 -1.09
N GLY A 108 -3.57 26.70 -1.27
CA GLY A 108 -2.62 26.26 -2.31
C GLY A 108 -2.45 24.73 -2.35
N SER A 109 -2.48 24.17 -3.56
CA SER A 109 -2.47 22.73 -3.79
C SER A 109 -1.56 22.33 -4.94
N ASP A 110 -0.83 21.24 -4.72
CA ASP A 110 0.00 20.58 -5.71
C ASP A 110 -0.82 19.53 -6.46
N ARG A 111 -0.64 19.45 -7.78
CA ARG A 111 -1.33 18.46 -8.62
C ARG A 111 -0.54 17.17 -8.68
N VAL A 112 -1.25 16.06 -8.55
CA VAL A 112 -0.73 14.74 -8.88
C VAL A 112 -1.20 14.34 -10.28
N TRP A 113 -0.24 13.98 -11.12
CA TRP A 113 -0.44 13.53 -12.48
C TRP A 113 -0.05 12.06 -12.63
N LEU A 114 -0.78 11.34 -13.47
CA LEU A 114 -0.26 10.17 -14.15
C LEU A 114 0.56 10.65 -15.35
N MET A 115 1.77 10.14 -15.51
CA MET A 115 2.71 10.64 -16.51
C MET A 115 2.78 9.72 -17.73
N GLU A 116 3.19 10.29 -18.86
CA GLU A 116 3.66 9.50 -20.00
C GLU A 116 5.02 8.85 -19.68
N PRO A 117 5.26 7.58 -20.05
CA PRO A 117 6.43 6.82 -19.61
C PRO A 117 7.76 7.32 -20.18
N ASP A 118 7.77 7.77 -21.43
CA ASP A 118 9.00 8.04 -22.20
C ASP A 118 9.38 9.52 -22.28
N ALA A 119 8.70 10.38 -21.53
CA ALA A 119 8.95 11.82 -21.54
C ALA A 119 9.57 12.30 -20.22
N PRO A 120 10.49 13.27 -20.25
CA PRO A 120 11.01 13.93 -19.06
C PRO A 120 9.91 14.43 -18.12
N TRP A 121 9.01 15.26 -18.67
CA TRP A 121 7.83 15.81 -18.02
C TRP A 121 6.71 15.97 -19.05
N ARG A 122 5.83 14.96 -19.16
CA ARG A 122 4.61 15.04 -19.98
C ARG A 122 3.48 14.35 -19.23
N THR A 123 2.44 15.10 -18.96
CA THR A 123 1.27 14.65 -18.19
C THR A 123 0.31 13.87 -19.09
N ARG A 124 -0.28 12.81 -18.54
CA ARG A 124 -1.31 12.00 -19.21
C ARG A 124 -2.71 12.26 -18.65
N GLU A 125 -2.85 12.22 -17.32
CA GLU A 125 -4.14 12.32 -16.64
C GLU A 125 -3.96 13.02 -15.29
N ALA A 126 -4.81 14.01 -15.00
CA ALA A 126 -4.87 14.65 -13.69
C ALA A 126 -5.53 13.68 -12.72
N LEU A 127 -4.83 13.29 -11.65
CA LEU A 127 -5.35 12.30 -10.70
C LEU A 127 -5.99 12.95 -9.48
N THR A 128 -5.30 13.83 -8.77
CA THR A 128 -5.82 14.43 -7.53
C THR A 128 -4.97 15.64 -7.11
N LEU A 129 -5.29 16.23 -5.95
CA LEU A 129 -4.62 17.36 -5.32
C LEU A 129 -4.19 17.00 -3.90
N PHE A 130 -3.05 17.53 -3.45
CA PHE A 130 -2.70 17.61 -2.03
C PHE A 130 -2.28 19.03 -1.66
N GLN A 131 -2.36 19.37 -0.38
CA GLN A 131 -1.96 20.69 0.11
C GLN A 131 -0.49 21.00 -0.24
N SER A 132 -0.23 22.17 -0.84
CA SER A 132 1.10 22.54 -1.28
C SER A 132 2.12 22.54 -0.15
N LEU A 133 3.31 22.02 -0.45
CA LEU A 133 4.45 21.99 0.48
C LEU A 133 5.44 23.11 0.15
N ASP A 134 6.01 23.73 1.19
CA ASP A 134 7.30 24.41 1.03
C ASP A 134 8.38 23.35 0.84
N TYR A 135 8.71 23.03 -0.41
CA TYR A 135 9.71 22.01 -0.72
C TYR A 135 11.13 22.36 -0.27
N ALA A 136 11.42 23.62 0.05
CA ALA A 136 12.69 23.98 0.67
C ALA A 136 12.72 23.63 2.17
N ARG A 137 11.54 23.45 2.79
CA ARG A 137 11.36 23.15 4.23
C ARG A 137 10.08 22.33 4.48
N PRO A 138 9.95 21.09 3.97
CA PRO A 138 8.71 20.32 4.10
C PRO A 138 8.48 19.91 5.56
N ASP A 139 7.56 20.57 6.26
CA ASP A 139 7.39 20.47 7.73
C ASP A 139 6.10 19.78 8.19
N PHE A 140 5.29 19.26 7.27
CA PHE A 140 4.08 18.50 7.58
C PHE A 140 3.75 17.45 6.50
N ILE A 141 2.89 16.49 6.86
CA ILE A 141 2.30 15.53 5.93
C ILE A 141 1.01 16.14 5.37
N PRO A 142 0.90 16.37 4.05
CA PRO A 142 -0.23 17.09 3.48
C PRO A 142 -1.49 16.21 3.37
N PRO A 143 -2.71 16.77 3.53
CA PRO A 143 -3.94 16.10 3.10
C PRO A 143 -3.97 15.86 1.59
N LEU A 144 -4.65 14.78 1.20
CA LEU A 144 -4.90 14.38 -0.18
C LEU A 144 -6.41 14.33 -0.43
N LEU A 145 -6.90 14.97 -1.48
CA LEU A 145 -8.34 15.15 -1.71
C LEU A 145 -9.05 13.85 -2.11
N GLU A 146 -8.55 13.15 -3.12
CA GLU A 146 -9.19 11.96 -3.68
C GLU A 146 -8.20 10.78 -3.72
N PRO A 147 -7.84 10.19 -2.56
CA PRO A 147 -6.83 9.14 -2.50
C PRO A 147 -7.08 7.95 -3.43
N ARG A 148 -8.36 7.65 -3.70
CA ARG A 148 -8.77 6.52 -4.56
C ARG A 148 -8.49 6.73 -6.05
N ARG A 149 -8.24 7.96 -6.49
CA ARG A 149 -7.83 8.24 -7.88
C ARG A 149 -6.39 7.87 -8.13
N LEU A 150 -5.60 7.67 -7.07
CA LEU A 150 -4.24 7.16 -7.21
C LEU A 150 -4.25 5.68 -7.61
N PRO A 151 -3.37 5.26 -8.53
CA PRO A 151 -3.07 3.85 -8.75
C PRO A 151 -2.69 3.11 -7.46
N PRO A 152 -2.86 1.77 -7.41
CA PRO A 152 -2.37 0.96 -6.31
C PRO A 152 -0.90 1.24 -5.99
N GLY A 153 -0.60 1.52 -4.71
CA GLY A 153 0.75 1.90 -4.26
C GLY A 153 1.14 3.37 -4.53
N GLY A 154 0.30 4.16 -5.18
CA GLY A 154 0.56 5.57 -5.50
C GLY A 154 0.74 6.44 -4.26
N GLY A 155 -0.16 6.30 -3.27
CA GLY A 155 -0.05 7.03 -2.01
C GLY A 155 1.28 6.79 -1.29
N SER A 156 1.67 5.53 -1.10
CA SER A 156 2.96 5.17 -0.51
C SER A 156 4.15 5.68 -1.32
N THR A 157 4.07 5.66 -2.66
CA THR A 157 5.17 6.13 -3.52
C THR A 157 5.38 7.64 -3.38
N LEU A 158 4.29 8.42 -3.38
CA LEU A 158 4.34 9.87 -3.14
C LEU A 158 4.84 10.19 -1.73
N LEU A 159 4.31 9.52 -0.72
CA LEU A 159 4.74 9.69 0.68
C LEU A 159 6.22 9.32 0.86
N ASN A 160 6.72 8.31 0.16
CA ASN A 160 8.13 7.92 0.22
C ASN A 160 9.05 8.99 -0.39
N LEU A 161 8.62 9.63 -1.48
CA LEU A 161 9.33 10.77 -2.06
C LEU A 161 9.34 11.95 -1.09
N ILE A 162 8.19 12.33 -0.52
CA ILE A 162 8.06 13.41 0.45
C ILE A 162 8.91 13.15 1.71
N ALA A 163 8.84 11.94 2.28
CA ALA A 163 9.67 11.53 3.40
C ALA A 163 11.18 11.57 3.06
N GLY A 164 11.53 11.25 1.81
CA GLY A 164 12.86 11.42 1.24
C GLY A 164 13.33 12.88 1.29
N LEU A 165 12.51 13.80 0.76
CA LEU A 165 12.81 15.24 0.77
C LEU A 165 12.92 15.78 2.20
N MET A 166 12.02 15.39 3.10
CA MET A 166 12.09 15.74 4.52
C MET A 166 13.41 15.29 5.17
N LYS A 167 13.83 14.05 4.90
CA LYS A 167 15.09 13.50 5.39
C LYS A 167 16.31 14.24 4.82
N ASP A 168 16.27 14.61 3.55
CA ASP A 168 17.34 15.37 2.89
C ASP A 168 17.53 16.74 3.55
N HIS A 169 16.44 17.35 4.01
CA HIS A 169 16.40 18.63 4.73
C HIS A 169 16.56 18.50 6.26
N GLY A 170 16.81 17.30 6.78
CA GLY A 170 17.06 17.08 8.22
C GLY A 170 15.83 17.28 9.11
N VAL A 171 14.62 17.16 8.56
CA VAL A 171 13.38 17.28 9.32
C VAL A 171 13.26 16.09 10.27
N ALA A 172 13.24 16.39 11.57
CA ALA A 172 13.25 15.36 12.61
C ALA A 172 11.89 14.72 12.82
N ALA A 173 10.82 15.51 12.85
CA ALA A 173 9.45 15.06 13.07
C ALA A 173 8.45 15.97 12.36
N VAL A 174 7.33 15.40 11.92
CA VAL A 174 6.22 16.08 11.26
C VAL A 174 4.90 15.52 11.75
N ARG A 175 3.82 16.27 11.55
CA ARG A 175 2.45 15.82 11.81
C ARG A 175 1.62 15.82 10.54
N TYR A 176 0.57 15.02 10.55
CA TYR A 176 -0.51 15.16 9.58
C TYR A 176 -1.32 16.42 9.90
N ARG A 177 -1.57 17.27 8.88
CA ARG A 177 -2.35 18.52 9.02
C ARG A 177 -3.67 18.50 8.25
N GLY A 178 -4.07 17.33 7.77
CA GLY A 178 -5.25 17.17 6.95
C GLY A 178 -6.51 16.82 7.73
N PRO A 179 -7.70 17.03 7.14
CA PRO A 179 -8.92 16.45 7.66
C PRO A 179 -8.90 14.93 7.43
N TYR A 180 -9.55 14.17 8.31
CA TYR A 180 -9.78 12.72 8.18
C TYR A 180 -8.52 11.84 8.33
N PRO A 181 -7.96 11.73 9.55
CA PRO A 181 -6.97 10.70 9.84
C PRO A 181 -7.64 9.32 9.78
N THR A 182 -7.46 8.59 8.68
CA THR A 182 -8.07 7.26 8.49
C THR A 182 -7.07 6.13 8.78
N GLU A 183 -7.57 4.93 9.07
CA GLU A 183 -6.72 3.74 9.23
C GLU A 183 -5.91 3.43 7.95
N GLN A 184 -6.50 3.67 6.77
CA GLN A 184 -5.80 3.52 5.49
C GLN A 184 -4.63 4.49 5.37
N LEU A 185 -4.80 5.75 5.79
CA LEU A 185 -3.71 6.72 5.82
C LEU A 185 -2.65 6.32 6.86
N PHE A 186 -3.08 5.93 8.07
CA PHE A 186 -2.16 5.44 9.11
C PHE A 186 -1.27 4.32 8.59
N THR A 187 -1.85 3.28 7.97
CA THR A 187 -1.10 2.14 7.44
C THR A 187 -0.18 2.53 6.28
N ALA A 188 -0.57 3.47 5.41
CA ALA A 188 0.31 4.02 4.38
C ALA A 188 1.48 4.83 4.97
N LEU A 189 1.25 5.57 6.05
CA LEU A 189 2.30 6.31 6.77
C LEU A 189 3.31 5.38 7.43
N LEU A 190 2.90 4.23 7.97
CA LEU A 190 3.84 3.21 8.49
C LEU A 190 4.87 2.77 7.44
N GLU A 191 4.52 2.81 6.15
CA GLU A 191 5.43 2.47 5.06
C GLU A 191 6.60 3.46 4.96
N CYS A 192 6.33 4.75 5.11
CA CYS A 192 7.28 5.82 4.79
C CYS A 192 7.80 6.59 6.00
N PHE A 193 7.19 6.38 7.17
CA PHE A 193 7.47 7.09 8.42
C PHE A 193 7.55 6.10 9.59
N ARG A 194 8.13 6.56 10.70
CA ARG A 194 8.03 5.90 12.01
C ARG A 194 7.25 6.82 12.94
N TYR A 195 6.22 6.34 13.63
CA TYR A 195 5.56 7.19 14.61
C TYR A 195 6.44 7.29 15.87
N ALA A 196 6.34 8.41 16.58
CA ALA A 196 6.92 8.54 17.90
C ALA A 196 6.10 7.72 18.89
N ALA A 197 6.72 6.70 19.48
CA ALA A 197 6.09 5.92 20.53
C ALA A 197 5.74 6.81 21.74
N GLY A 198 4.58 6.57 22.34
CA GLY A 198 4.10 7.27 23.52
C GLY A 198 3.07 6.43 24.26
N GLU A 199 2.38 7.01 25.24
CA GLU A 199 1.28 6.34 25.93
C GLU A 199 0.06 6.17 24.99
N GLY A 200 -0.69 5.08 25.17
CA GLY A 200 -1.90 4.75 24.40
C GLY A 200 -1.64 4.01 23.08
N LEU A 201 -2.72 3.56 22.43
CA LEU A 201 -2.66 2.86 21.15
C LEU A 201 -2.47 3.88 20.00
N PRO A 202 -1.43 3.73 19.15
CA PRO A 202 -1.05 4.77 18.17
C PRO A 202 -2.12 4.99 17.08
N LEU A 203 -2.85 3.93 16.69
CA LEU A 203 -3.95 4.07 15.74
C LEU A 203 -5.08 4.93 16.33
N GLU A 204 -5.50 4.66 17.57
CA GLU A 204 -6.58 5.42 18.23
C GLU A 204 -6.23 6.91 18.34
N ARG A 205 -4.99 7.22 18.75
CA ARG A 205 -4.49 8.58 18.81
C ARG A 205 -4.49 9.26 17.43
N PHE A 206 -4.07 8.53 16.40
CA PHE A 206 -4.09 9.06 15.05
C PHE A 206 -5.52 9.34 14.58
N LEU A 207 -6.46 8.40 14.77
CA LEU A 207 -7.85 8.54 14.35
C LEU A 207 -8.59 9.68 15.08
N ALA A 208 -8.21 10.02 16.32
CA ALA A 208 -8.86 11.06 17.10
C ALA A 208 -8.71 12.46 16.47
N ASP A 209 -7.49 12.84 16.09
CA ASP A 209 -7.20 14.21 15.61
C ASP A 209 -5.96 14.31 14.70
N GLY A 210 -5.35 13.17 14.33
CA GLY A 210 -4.11 13.13 13.57
C GLY A 210 -2.87 13.54 14.34
N ALA A 211 -2.97 13.79 15.67
CA ALA A 211 -1.88 14.26 16.53
C ALA A 211 -0.91 13.14 16.95
N LEU A 212 -0.35 12.49 15.93
CA LEU A 212 0.78 11.58 16.05
C LEU A 212 2.00 12.21 15.39
N ASP A 213 3.12 12.27 16.12
CA ASP A 213 4.39 12.71 15.58
C ASP A 213 4.99 11.60 14.71
N TRP A 214 5.45 11.96 13.51
CA TRP A 214 6.00 11.05 12.52
C TRP A 214 7.42 11.47 12.15
N HIS A 215 8.35 10.53 12.24
CA HIS A 215 9.73 10.67 11.80
C HIS A 215 9.86 10.20 10.35
N PRO A 216 10.36 11.05 9.41
CA PRO A 216 10.61 10.64 8.03
C PRO A 216 11.55 9.42 7.99
N ALA A 217 11.08 8.33 7.40
CA ALA A 217 11.80 7.06 7.34
C ALA A 217 11.56 6.37 5.99
N PRO A 218 11.99 7.01 4.87
CA PRO A 218 11.74 6.50 3.53
C PRO A 218 12.37 5.12 3.34
N PHE A 219 11.68 4.28 2.56
CA PHE A 219 12.17 2.98 2.12
C PHE A 219 12.93 3.05 0.80
N GLU A 220 13.80 2.07 0.59
CA GLU A 220 14.46 1.82 -0.69
C GLU A 220 13.61 0.84 -1.49
N ALA A 221 13.08 1.29 -2.65
CA ALA A 221 12.42 0.41 -3.61
C ALA A 221 13.45 -0.19 -4.57
N GLN A 222 13.37 -1.51 -4.78
CA GLN A 222 14.21 -2.25 -5.72
C GLN A 222 13.31 -2.91 -6.75
N HIS A 223 13.46 -2.53 -8.02
CA HIS A 223 12.75 -3.16 -9.12
C HIS A 223 13.57 -4.38 -9.56
N VAL A 224 13.13 -5.56 -9.14
CA VAL A 224 13.91 -6.81 -9.30
C VAL A 224 13.75 -7.41 -10.68
N ARG A 225 12.53 -7.40 -11.17
CA ARG A 225 12.16 -7.75 -12.52
C ARG A 225 10.79 -7.12 -12.80
N PRO A 226 10.29 -7.12 -14.05
CA PRO A 226 8.93 -6.67 -14.33
C PRO A 226 7.92 -7.32 -13.40
N GLY A 227 7.11 -6.48 -12.73
CA GLY A 227 6.09 -6.92 -11.77
C GLY A 227 6.62 -7.38 -10.41
N VAL A 228 7.91 -7.26 -10.10
CA VAL A 228 8.46 -7.55 -8.76
C VAL A 228 9.21 -6.35 -8.21
N VAL A 229 8.67 -5.76 -7.15
CA VAL A 229 9.30 -4.65 -6.43
C VAL A 229 9.41 -4.98 -4.95
N VAL A 230 10.63 -4.86 -4.42
CA VAL A 230 10.94 -5.12 -3.01
C VAL A 230 11.17 -3.78 -2.32
N GLN A 231 10.49 -3.55 -1.20
CA GLN A 231 10.71 -2.38 -0.36
C GLN A 231 11.53 -2.79 0.86
N LEU A 232 12.66 -2.09 1.05
CA LEU A 232 13.61 -2.36 2.11
C LEU A 232 13.85 -1.12 2.97
N ARG A 233 13.96 -1.35 4.28
CA ARG A 233 14.59 -0.39 5.21
C ARG A 233 15.72 -1.07 5.96
N HIS A 234 15.40 -1.68 7.10
CA HIS A 234 16.34 -2.57 7.80
C HIS A 234 16.33 -3.97 7.20
N GLU A 235 15.15 -4.40 6.77
CA GLU A 235 14.84 -5.70 6.20
C GLU A 235 13.74 -5.52 5.14
N ILE A 236 13.32 -6.61 4.52
CA ILE A 236 12.21 -6.61 3.57
C ILE A 236 10.90 -6.45 4.35
N GLU A 237 10.21 -5.34 4.12
CA GLU A 237 8.95 -5.02 4.81
C GLU A 237 7.73 -5.25 3.90
N LYS A 238 7.89 -5.05 2.58
CA LYS A 238 6.84 -5.21 1.58
C LYS A 238 7.41 -5.71 0.26
N VAL A 239 6.67 -6.59 -0.41
CA VAL A 239 6.96 -7.06 -1.76
C VAL A 239 5.72 -6.90 -2.62
N THR A 240 5.83 -6.22 -3.76
CA THR A 240 4.78 -6.21 -4.77
C THR A 240 5.12 -7.27 -5.83
N LEU A 241 4.21 -8.22 -6.05
CA LEU A 241 4.32 -9.31 -7.02
C LEU A 241 3.09 -9.30 -7.94
N ALA A 242 3.30 -9.01 -9.22
CA ALA A 242 2.25 -8.93 -10.25
C ALA A 242 1.05 -8.06 -9.82
N GLY A 243 1.32 -6.95 -9.15
CA GLY A 243 0.30 -6.01 -8.64
C GLY A 243 -0.25 -6.34 -7.25
N ALA A 244 0.01 -7.53 -6.71
CA ALA A 244 -0.38 -7.90 -5.35
C ALA A 244 0.71 -7.53 -4.34
N ALA A 245 0.33 -6.89 -3.24
CA ALA A 245 1.26 -6.54 -2.16
C ALA A 245 1.27 -7.62 -1.06
N PHE A 246 2.47 -8.08 -0.72
CA PHE A 246 2.77 -8.93 0.42
C PHE A 246 3.42 -8.05 1.49
N TYR A 247 2.98 -8.21 2.74
CA TYR A 247 3.43 -7.41 3.86
C TYR A 247 4.05 -8.28 4.93
N ARG A 248 5.11 -7.79 5.58
CA ARG A 248 5.55 -8.38 6.83
C ARG A 248 4.40 -8.32 7.85
N ALA A 249 4.23 -9.39 8.62
CA ALA A 249 3.15 -9.50 9.60
C ALA A 249 3.27 -8.44 10.70
N ASP A 250 4.49 -8.17 11.16
CA ASP A 250 4.77 -7.15 12.16
C ASP A 250 5.49 -5.98 11.51
N TRP A 251 4.94 -4.79 11.69
CA TRP A 251 5.44 -3.56 11.12
C TRP A 251 5.51 -2.50 12.21
N GLN A 252 6.73 -2.15 12.65
CA GLN A 252 6.93 -1.46 13.93
C GLN A 252 6.42 -2.35 15.07
N ASP A 253 5.49 -1.88 15.91
CA ASP A 253 4.78 -2.72 16.89
C ASP A 253 3.37 -3.12 16.43
N ILE A 254 2.98 -2.76 15.20
CA ILE A 254 1.65 -3.02 14.66
C ILE A 254 1.63 -4.35 13.92
N ARG A 255 0.72 -5.23 14.34
CA ARG A 255 0.52 -6.53 13.69
C ARG A 255 -0.57 -6.45 12.63
N ARG A 256 -0.21 -6.67 11.38
CA ARG A 256 -1.13 -6.76 10.23
C ARG A 256 -1.58 -8.20 10.03
N ARG A 257 -2.89 -8.38 9.86
CA ARG A 257 -3.50 -9.68 9.52
C ARG A 257 -3.95 -9.65 8.07
N GLU A 258 -2.98 -9.84 7.17
CA GLU A 258 -3.20 -9.84 5.73
C GLU A 258 -3.09 -11.27 5.18
N PRO A 259 -3.84 -11.63 4.13
CA PRO A 259 -3.75 -12.95 3.49
C PRO A 259 -2.45 -13.13 2.68
N ARG A 260 -1.66 -12.06 2.48
CA ARG A 260 -0.43 -12.03 1.69
C ARG A 260 0.72 -11.58 2.58
N VAL A 261 1.54 -12.52 3.02
CA VAL A 261 2.51 -12.31 4.09
C VAL A 261 3.95 -12.45 3.58
N VAL A 262 4.82 -11.53 4.00
CA VAL A 262 6.28 -11.69 3.95
C VAL A 262 6.73 -12.30 5.27
N ARG A 263 7.34 -13.48 5.22
CA ARG A 263 7.90 -14.19 6.38
C ARG A 263 9.38 -14.44 6.20
N SER A 264 10.11 -14.57 7.29
CA SER A 264 11.53 -14.94 7.28
C SER A 264 11.70 -16.40 7.70
N ASP A 265 12.59 -17.11 7.04
CA ASP A 265 12.99 -18.49 7.34
C ASP A 265 14.51 -18.62 7.17
N GLY A 266 15.23 -18.50 8.28
CA GLY A 266 16.70 -18.38 8.27
C GLY A 266 17.15 -17.17 7.43
N ASP A 267 17.95 -17.42 6.40
CA ASP A 267 18.44 -16.40 5.46
C ASP A 267 17.49 -16.16 4.27
N ARG A 268 16.36 -16.89 4.21
CA ARG A 268 15.34 -16.73 3.18
C ARG A 268 14.24 -15.79 3.66
N VAL A 269 13.66 -15.06 2.72
CA VAL A 269 12.46 -14.25 2.89
C VAL A 269 11.42 -14.74 1.91
N ILE A 270 10.26 -15.17 2.40
CA ILE A 270 9.26 -15.89 1.62
C ILE A 270 7.96 -15.09 1.59
N CYS A 271 7.42 -14.87 0.39
CA CYS A 271 6.10 -14.31 0.17
C CYS A 271 5.10 -15.46 0.09
N SER A 272 4.19 -15.56 1.05
CA SER A 272 3.21 -16.64 1.14
C SER A 272 1.78 -16.12 1.16
N LEU A 273 0.87 -16.86 0.55
CA LEU A 273 -0.54 -16.79 0.88
C LEU A 273 -0.74 -17.44 2.26
N TRP A 274 -1.48 -16.78 3.14
CA TRP A 274 -1.59 -17.16 4.54
C TRP A 274 -3.04 -17.11 4.99
N ALA A 275 -3.50 -18.13 5.71
CA ALA A 275 -4.79 -18.14 6.36
C ALA A 275 -4.79 -19.11 7.53
N LEU A 276 -5.70 -18.94 8.48
CA LEU A 276 -5.89 -19.89 9.58
C LEU A 276 -4.63 -20.12 10.43
N GLY A 277 -3.68 -19.19 10.40
CA GLY A 277 -2.44 -19.26 11.18
C GLY A 277 -1.27 -20.00 10.51
N GLY A 278 -1.40 -20.40 9.25
CA GLY A 278 -0.32 -21.06 8.51
C GLY A 278 -0.23 -20.63 7.04
N PRO A 279 0.90 -20.95 6.37
CA PRO A 279 1.06 -20.72 4.94
C PRO A 279 0.19 -21.71 4.15
N LEU A 280 -0.47 -21.21 3.11
CA LEU A 280 -1.24 -22.02 2.16
C LEU A 280 -0.45 -22.28 0.87
N GLU A 281 0.29 -21.29 0.39
CA GLU A 281 1.03 -21.36 -0.88
C GLU A 281 2.16 -20.33 -0.89
N ASP A 282 3.39 -20.76 -1.20
CA ASP A 282 4.52 -19.85 -1.40
C ASP A 282 4.53 -19.30 -2.83
N ARG A 283 4.81 -18.01 -2.96
CA ARG A 283 4.69 -17.27 -4.23
C ARG A 283 6.01 -16.69 -4.72
N LEU A 284 6.91 -16.38 -3.80
CA LEU A 284 8.25 -15.86 -4.11
C LEU A 284 9.20 -16.16 -2.95
N VAL A 285 10.42 -16.58 -3.25
CA VAL A 285 11.50 -16.75 -2.28
C VAL A 285 12.62 -15.79 -2.65
N LEU A 286 13.02 -14.99 -1.68
CA LEU A 286 14.06 -13.97 -1.77
C LEU A 286 15.18 -14.28 -0.78
N ASP A 287 16.37 -13.74 -1.03
CA ASP A 287 17.37 -13.55 0.03
C ASP A 287 17.06 -12.29 0.87
N ARG A 288 17.84 -12.05 1.93
CA ARG A 288 17.70 -10.84 2.76
C ARG A 288 17.99 -9.53 2.03
N ALA A 289 18.73 -9.58 0.92
CA ALA A 289 19.04 -8.41 0.11
C ALA A 289 17.90 -8.06 -0.86
N GLY A 290 16.91 -8.94 -1.03
CA GLY A 290 15.79 -8.78 -1.95
C GLY A 290 16.04 -9.37 -3.35
N GLU A 291 17.06 -10.21 -3.51
CA GLU A 291 17.30 -10.95 -4.75
C GLU A 291 16.40 -12.19 -4.82
N ILE A 292 15.87 -12.49 -6.01
CA ILE A 292 15.01 -13.66 -6.21
C ILE A 292 15.86 -14.93 -6.19
N LEU A 293 15.54 -15.83 -5.26
CA LEU A 293 16.09 -17.17 -5.21
C LEU A 293 15.19 -18.15 -5.99
N GLU A 294 13.88 -18.08 -5.74
CA GLU A 294 12.90 -18.98 -6.35
C GLU A 294 11.58 -18.22 -6.62
N SER A 295 10.88 -18.61 -7.68
CA SER A 295 9.57 -18.05 -8.03
C SER A 295 8.61 -19.20 -8.32
N PRO A 296 8.09 -19.89 -7.28
CA PRO A 296 7.23 -21.06 -7.45
C PRO A 296 6.04 -20.77 -8.37
N GLU A 297 5.80 -21.65 -9.34
CA GLU A 297 4.60 -21.57 -10.16
C GLU A 297 3.36 -21.79 -9.28
N PRO A 298 2.28 -21.02 -9.49
CA PRO A 298 1.06 -21.27 -8.75
C PRO A 298 0.56 -22.69 -9.02
N ALA A 299 0.13 -23.38 -7.96
CA ALA A 299 -0.39 -24.73 -8.13
C ALA A 299 -1.62 -24.71 -9.05
N ALA A 300 -1.67 -25.66 -9.99
CA ALA A 300 -2.81 -25.80 -10.87
C ALA A 300 -4.04 -26.28 -10.10
N ASP A 301 -5.21 -25.79 -10.51
CA ASP A 301 -6.50 -26.24 -10.01
C ASP A 301 -7.45 -26.37 -11.19
N ALA A 302 -7.73 -27.61 -11.59
CA ALA A 302 -8.53 -27.94 -12.75
C ALA A 302 -10.02 -28.14 -12.44
N ALA A 303 -10.42 -28.12 -11.17
CA ALA A 303 -11.78 -28.43 -10.78
C ALA A 303 -12.73 -27.25 -11.03
N ALA A 304 -13.90 -27.54 -11.59
CA ALA A 304 -14.91 -26.54 -11.94
C ALA A 304 -15.33 -25.69 -10.72
N PRO A 305 -15.59 -24.39 -10.89
CA PRO A 305 -16.12 -23.55 -9.83
C PRO A 305 -17.44 -24.11 -9.27
N ALA A 306 -17.66 -23.92 -7.97
CA ALA A 306 -18.86 -24.35 -7.26
C ALA A 306 -19.44 -23.17 -6.45
N PRO A 307 -20.75 -22.85 -6.60
CA PRO A 307 -21.35 -21.74 -5.87
C PRO A 307 -21.33 -21.95 -4.36
N LEU A 308 -21.16 -20.87 -3.60
CA LEU A 308 -21.33 -20.90 -2.15
C LEU A 308 -22.82 -20.93 -1.80
N PRO A 309 -23.22 -21.64 -0.72
CA PRO A 309 -24.58 -21.58 -0.19
C PRO A 309 -25.03 -20.14 0.10
N PRO A 310 -26.29 -19.75 -0.18
CA PRO A 310 -26.76 -18.36 -0.03
C PRO A 310 -26.56 -17.74 1.35
N ILE A 311 -26.54 -18.56 2.42
CA ILE A 311 -26.32 -18.12 3.80
C ILE A 311 -24.98 -17.39 4.00
N TRP A 312 -23.99 -17.65 3.14
CA TRP A 312 -22.70 -16.96 3.19
C TRP A 312 -22.82 -15.45 3.00
N ARG A 313 -23.72 -14.97 2.11
CA ARG A 313 -23.80 -13.53 1.80
C ARG A 313 -24.22 -12.70 3.00
N GLY A 314 -25.34 -13.05 3.62
CA GLY A 314 -25.83 -12.33 4.81
C GLY A 314 -24.85 -12.38 5.97
N ALA A 315 -24.23 -13.53 6.25
CA ALA A 315 -23.26 -13.67 7.32
C ALA A 315 -21.95 -12.87 7.06
N LEU A 316 -21.46 -12.87 5.82
CA LEU A 316 -20.27 -12.08 5.47
C LEU A 316 -20.58 -10.58 5.50
N GLY A 317 -21.75 -10.14 5.02
CA GLY A 317 -22.18 -8.74 5.09
C GLY A 317 -22.23 -8.24 6.53
N GLU A 318 -22.78 -9.05 7.44
CA GLU A 318 -22.85 -8.72 8.86
C GLU A 318 -21.45 -8.60 9.51
N LEU A 319 -20.56 -9.56 9.24
CA LEU A 319 -19.19 -9.55 9.78
C LEU A 319 -18.37 -8.38 9.23
N ILE A 320 -18.49 -8.08 7.93
CA ILE A 320 -17.78 -6.97 7.30
C ILE A 320 -18.31 -5.63 7.83
N ALA A 321 -19.62 -5.48 8.01
CA ALA A 321 -20.23 -4.28 8.57
C ALA A 321 -19.74 -4.00 9.99
N ARG A 322 -19.55 -5.05 10.81
CA ARG A 322 -19.05 -4.93 12.18
C ARG A 322 -17.63 -4.39 12.29
N GLU A 323 -16.78 -4.66 11.30
CA GLU A 323 -15.42 -4.12 11.21
C GLU A 323 -15.36 -2.84 10.35
N SER A 324 -16.49 -2.16 10.14
CA SER A 324 -16.61 -0.97 9.29
C SER A 324 -17.31 0.17 10.04
N ALA A 325 -17.23 1.38 9.49
CA ALA A 325 -18.02 2.51 10.00
C ALA A 325 -19.52 2.17 9.97
N PRO A 326 -20.29 2.41 11.06
CA PRO A 326 -21.70 2.02 11.13
C PRO A 326 -22.55 2.55 9.97
N ALA A 327 -22.27 3.76 9.49
CA ALA A 327 -22.94 4.36 8.34
C ALA A 327 -22.81 3.56 7.03
N LEU A 328 -21.78 2.71 6.89
CA LEU A 328 -21.62 1.85 5.72
C LEU A 328 -22.42 0.55 5.82
N ALA A 329 -22.97 0.18 6.97
CA ALA A 329 -23.61 -1.12 7.18
C ALA A 329 -24.75 -1.41 6.17
N PRO A 330 -25.68 -0.48 5.87
CA PRO A 330 -26.73 -0.73 4.87
C PRO A 330 -26.17 -0.95 3.47
N ALA A 331 -25.16 -0.16 3.08
CA ALA A 331 -24.51 -0.28 1.78
C ALA A 331 -23.71 -1.58 1.66
N ILE A 332 -23.03 -2.00 2.73
CA ILE A 332 -22.30 -3.27 2.83
C ILE A 332 -23.27 -4.44 2.63
N ALA A 333 -24.40 -4.46 3.36
CA ALA A 333 -25.41 -5.50 3.23
C ALA A 333 -25.92 -5.62 1.78
N ALA A 334 -26.32 -4.49 1.18
CA ALA A 334 -26.79 -4.45 -0.19
C ALA A 334 -25.72 -4.91 -1.20
N VAL A 335 -24.46 -4.52 -1.01
CA VAL A 335 -23.35 -4.99 -1.87
C VAL A 335 -23.19 -6.49 -1.74
N THR A 336 -23.14 -7.04 -0.52
CA THR A 336 -22.91 -8.47 -0.31
C THR A 336 -24.04 -9.34 -0.85
N ASP A 337 -25.28 -8.87 -0.80
CA ASP A 337 -26.44 -9.58 -1.35
C ASP A 337 -26.37 -9.70 -2.88
N ASP A 338 -25.81 -8.68 -3.55
CA ASP A 338 -25.64 -8.64 -5.00
C ASP A 338 -24.48 -9.50 -5.51
N LEU A 339 -23.61 -10.01 -4.63
CA LEU A 339 -22.45 -10.81 -5.04
C LEU A 339 -22.84 -12.24 -5.44
N GLU A 340 -22.18 -12.75 -6.47
CA GLU A 340 -22.15 -14.18 -6.81
C GLU A 340 -20.87 -14.79 -6.22
N LEU A 341 -20.99 -15.50 -5.10
CA LEU A 341 -19.86 -16.13 -4.42
C LEU A 341 -19.66 -17.57 -4.91
N GLU A 342 -18.42 -17.92 -5.28
CA GLU A 342 -18.06 -19.29 -5.67
C GLU A 342 -16.69 -19.73 -5.15
N TRP A 343 -16.53 -21.02 -4.89
CA TRP A 343 -15.25 -21.68 -4.69
C TRP A 343 -14.67 -22.09 -6.04
N GLY A 344 -13.39 -21.85 -6.29
CA GLY A 344 -12.79 -22.32 -7.53
C GLY A 344 -11.30 -22.00 -7.66
N PRO A 345 -10.76 -22.19 -8.88
CA PRO A 345 -9.36 -21.91 -9.15
C PRO A 345 -9.09 -20.40 -9.10
N VAL A 346 -8.17 -20.01 -8.22
CA VAL A 346 -7.59 -18.66 -8.13
C VAL A 346 -6.07 -18.80 -8.20
N PRO A 347 -5.48 -18.85 -9.40
CA PRO A 347 -4.04 -18.99 -9.54
C PRO A 347 -3.30 -17.82 -8.89
N GLY A 348 -2.43 -18.13 -7.93
CA GLY A 348 -1.50 -17.19 -7.31
C GLY A 348 -2.10 -16.25 -6.28
N ASP A 349 -3.37 -16.42 -5.89
CA ASP A 349 -4.05 -15.62 -4.87
C ASP A 349 -5.20 -16.39 -4.19
N LEU A 350 -5.87 -15.79 -3.22
CA LEU A 350 -7.03 -16.37 -2.51
C LEU A 350 -8.38 -15.81 -2.97
N LEU A 351 -8.37 -14.66 -3.66
CA LEU A 351 -9.57 -13.96 -4.13
C LEU A 351 -9.39 -13.51 -5.58
N ARG A 352 -10.44 -13.67 -6.39
CA ARG A 352 -10.55 -13.04 -7.70
C ARG A 352 -11.93 -12.44 -7.88
N VAL A 353 -11.98 -11.20 -8.35
CA VAL A 353 -13.21 -10.45 -8.55
C VAL A 353 -13.40 -10.18 -10.05
N HIS A 354 -14.59 -10.46 -10.58
CA HIS A 354 -14.98 -10.17 -11.95
C HIS A 354 -16.43 -9.68 -12.00
N GLY A 355 -16.62 -8.36 -12.06
CA GLY A 355 -17.95 -7.77 -11.94
C GLY A 355 -18.58 -8.13 -10.59
N GLN A 356 -19.79 -8.70 -10.60
CA GLN A 356 -20.46 -9.19 -9.37
C GLN A 356 -19.98 -10.57 -8.91
N ARG A 357 -19.23 -11.29 -9.75
CA ARG A 357 -18.74 -12.61 -9.40
C ARG A 357 -17.45 -12.51 -8.60
N VAL A 358 -17.46 -13.16 -7.45
CA VAL A 358 -16.31 -13.26 -6.56
C VAL A 358 -15.97 -14.73 -6.38
N ARG A 359 -14.76 -15.09 -6.80
CA ARG A 359 -14.21 -16.43 -6.65
C ARG A 359 -13.22 -16.46 -5.50
N LEU A 360 -13.48 -17.34 -4.54
CA LEU A 360 -12.60 -17.68 -3.44
C LEU A 360 -11.81 -18.94 -3.78
N SER A 361 -10.54 -18.98 -3.39
CA SER A 361 -9.67 -20.12 -3.65
C SER A 361 -10.14 -21.37 -2.92
N ARG A 362 -10.20 -22.50 -3.62
CA ARG A 362 -10.52 -23.80 -3.01
C ARG A 362 -9.49 -24.22 -1.95
N ARG A 363 -8.24 -23.75 -2.05
CA ARG A 363 -7.20 -23.99 -1.03
C ARG A 363 -7.59 -23.44 0.33
N LEU A 364 -8.26 -22.27 0.36
CA LEU A 364 -8.77 -21.70 1.59
C LEU A 364 -9.85 -22.61 2.20
N ARG A 365 -10.77 -23.13 1.37
CA ARG A 365 -11.80 -24.09 1.81
C ARG A 365 -11.19 -25.38 2.36
N GLU A 366 -10.20 -25.94 1.66
CA GLU A 366 -9.48 -27.16 2.05
C GLU A 366 -8.72 -26.97 3.36
N ALA A 367 -8.04 -25.84 3.53
CA ALA A 367 -7.38 -25.48 4.79
C ALA A 367 -8.39 -25.36 5.94
N GLY A 368 -9.56 -24.75 5.68
CA GLY A 368 -10.65 -24.71 6.64
C GLY A 368 -11.16 -26.10 7.02
N ALA A 369 -11.31 -27.01 6.05
CA ALA A 369 -11.73 -28.38 6.30
C ALA A 369 -10.69 -29.17 7.10
N ALA A 370 -9.41 -29.02 6.77
CA ALA A 370 -8.30 -29.65 7.49
C ALA A 370 -8.21 -29.17 8.94
N ALA A 371 -8.31 -27.85 9.17
CA ALA A 371 -8.31 -27.27 10.52
C ALA A 371 -9.45 -27.83 11.39
N ARG A 372 -10.65 -28.00 10.82
CA ARG A 372 -11.80 -28.59 11.53
C ARG A 372 -11.65 -30.09 11.78
N ALA A 373 -11.07 -30.82 10.84
CA ALA A 373 -10.82 -32.25 10.97
C ALA A 373 -9.75 -32.55 12.03
N GLY A 374 -8.76 -31.67 12.18
CA GLY A 374 -7.71 -31.77 13.19
C GLY A 374 -8.10 -31.34 14.61
N ALA A 375 -9.28 -30.74 14.79
CA ALA A 375 -9.74 -30.27 16.10
C ALA A 375 -9.97 -31.44 17.08
N ALA A 376 -9.43 -31.33 18.30
CA ALA A 376 -9.49 -32.35 19.35
C ALA A 376 -10.85 -32.41 20.06
N SER A 377 -11.68 -31.38 19.94
CA SER A 377 -13.00 -31.30 20.59
C SER A 377 -14.07 -30.66 19.70
N PRO A 378 -15.37 -30.87 20.00
CA PRO A 378 -16.46 -30.14 19.35
C PRO A 378 -16.36 -28.62 19.50
N GLN A 379 -15.88 -28.14 20.66
CA GLN A 379 -15.67 -26.71 20.92
C GLN A 379 -14.58 -26.15 20.00
N GLU A 380 -13.42 -26.80 19.96
CA GLU A 380 -12.33 -26.40 19.08
C GLU A 380 -12.75 -26.43 17.60
N ARG A 381 -13.55 -27.41 17.20
CA ARG A 381 -14.11 -27.47 15.84
C ARG A 381 -14.98 -26.25 15.52
N ALA A 382 -15.77 -25.78 16.49
CA ALA A 382 -16.57 -24.57 16.34
C ALA A 382 -15.69 -23.30 16.26
N GLU A 383 -14.64 -23.21 17.08
CA GLU A 383 -13.65 -22.13 17.03
C GLU A 383 -12.93 -22.07 15.68
N GLN A 384 -12.50 -23.21 15.13
CA GLN A 384 -11.89 -23.27 13.80
C GLN A 384 -12.89 -22.91 12.68
N ALA A 385 -14.15 -23.30 12.81
CA ALA A 385 -15.20 -22.91 11.86
C ALA A 385 -15.45 -21.39 11.88
N LEU A 386 -15.55 -20.78 13.06
CA LEU A 386 -15.67 -19.32 13.19
C LEU A 386 -14.44 -18.61 12.63
N ARG A 387 -13.23 -19.08 12.98
CA ARG A 387 -11.98 -18.52 12.46
C ARG A 387 -11.95 -18.55 10.94
N PHE A 388 -12.32 -19.67 10.32
CA PHE A 388 -12.41 -19.80 8.86
C PHE A 388 -13.37 -18.77 8.25
N VAL A 389 -14.57 -18.62 8.79
CA VAL A 389 -15.56 -17.64 8.31
C VAL A 389 -15.01 -16.21 8.43
N LEU A 390 -14.34 -15.88 9.54
CA LEU A 390 -13.71 -14.57 9.74
C LEU A 390 -12.57 -14.31 8.74
N GLU A 391 -11.75 -15.31 8.39
CA GLU A 391 -10.71 -15.12 7.35
C GLU A 391 -11.33 -14.84 5.98
N VAL A 392 -12.45 -15.48 5.64
CA VAL A 392 -13.18 -15.20 4.39
C VAL A 392 -13.76 -13.78 4.41
N ALA A 393 -14.35 -13.36 5.53
CA ALA A 393 -14.88 -12.00 5.70
C ALA A 393 -13.77 -10.94 5.55
N ARG A 394 -12.60 -11.15 6.17
CA ARG A 394 -11.44 -10.23 6.03
C ARG A 394 -10.90 -10.18 4.62
N LEU A 395 -10.83 -11.32 3.93
CA LEU A 395 -10.37 -11.39 2.55
C LEU A 395 -11.31 -10.60 1.61
N LEU A 396 -12.62 -10.69 1.83
CA LEU A 396 -13.64 -10.03 1.02
C LEU A 396 -13.88 -8.55 1.42
N GLY A 397 -13.63 -8.20 2.68
CA GLY A 397 -13.94 -6.91 3.29
C GLY A 397 -13.46 -5.70 2.48
N PRO A 398 -12.20 -5.62 2.01
CA PRO A 398 -11.72 -4.48 1.23
C PRO A 398 -12.55 -4.21 -0.04
N GLU A 399 -12.87 -5.26 -0.81
CA GLU A 399 -13.69 -5.13 -2.03
C GLU A 399 -15.11 -4.66 -1.72
N VAL A 400 -15.74 -5.25 -0.70
CA VAL A 400 -17.10 -4.91 -0.29
C VAL A 400 -17.17 -3.48 0.24
N ARG A 401 -16.23 -3.07 1.10
CA ARG A 401 -16.15 -1.70 1.62
C ARG A 401 -15.94 -0.71 0.49
N GLN A 402 -15.06 -0.98 -0.46
CA GLN A 402 -14.84 -0.11 -1.61
C GLN A 402 -16.12 0.11 -2.41
N ARG A 403 -16.87 -0.96 -2.71
CA ARG A 403 -18.17 -0.85 -3.42
C ARG A 403 -19.22 -0.12 -2.59
N ALA A 404 -19.29 -0.39 -1.29
CA ALA A 404 -20.24 0.24 -0.39
C ALA A 404 -19.98 1.76 -0.30
N GLN A 405 -18.71 2.15 -0.17
CA GLN A 405 -18.30 3.55 -0.20
C GLN A 405 -18.64 4.22 -1.53
N ALA A 406 -18.36 3.55 -2.66
CA ALA A 406 -18.71 4.07 -3.99
C ALA A 406 -20.22 4.25 -4.18
N ARG A 407 -21.05 3.36 -3.59
CA ARG A 407 -22.51 3.52 -3.58
C ARG A 407 -22.94 4.75 -2.78
N LEU A 408 -22.34 4.96 -1.60
CA LEU A 408 -22.64 6.12 -0.76
C LEU A 408 -22.22 7.43 -1.46
N GLU A 409 -21.04 7.46 -2.06
CA GLU A 409 -20.50 8.61 -2.80
C GLU A 409 -21.34 8.98 -4.03
N ALA A 410 -22.07 8.02 -4.61
CA ALA A 410 -22.95 8.26 -5.74
C ALA A 410 -24.31 8.88 -5.36
N LEU A 411 -24.65 8.94 -4.07
CA LEU A 411 -25.86 9.60 -3.57
C LEU A 411 -25.72 11.12 -3.62
N SER A 412 -26.86 11.83 -3.60
CA SER A 412 -26.84 13.29 -3.43
C SER A 412 -26.27 13.68 -2.06
N GLU A 413 -25.73 14.89 -1.93
CA GLU A 413 -25.15 15.37 -0.66
C GLU A 413 -26.15 15.31 0.51
N ASP A 414 -27.42 15.62 0.25
CA ASP A 414 -28.49 15.57 1.26
C ASP A 414 -28.77 14.13 1.72
N GLU A 415 -28.71 13.16 0.81
CA GLU A 415 -28.86 11.75 1.15
C GLU A 415 -27.63 11.20 1.89
N GLN A 416 -26.42 11.58 1.46
CA GLN A 416 -25.20 11.23 2.18
C GLN A 416 -25.25 11.74 3.62
N ARG A 417 -25.64 13.02 3.80
CA ARG A 417 -25.80 13.62 5.12
C ARG A 417 -26.81 12.84 5.96
N ARG A 418 -27.97 12.53 5.41
CA ARG A 418 -28.99 11.73 6.11
C ARG A 418 -28.45 10.37 6.55
N VAL A 419 -27.76 9.65 5.68
CA VAL A 419 -27.17 8.33 6.02
C VAL A 419 -26.15 8.46 7.16
N LEU A 420 -25.35 9.53 7.17
CA LEU A 420 -24.37 9.77 8.23
C LEU A 420 -25.03 10.19 9.56
N GLU A 421 -26.09 10.98 9.51
CA GLU A 421 -26.85 11.45 10.68
C GLU A 421 -27.72 10.36 11.31
N ASP A 422 -28.30 9.47 10.49
CA ASP A 422 -29.16 8.36 10.94
C ASP A 422 -28.36 7.12 11.37
N ALA A 423 -27.04 7.09 11.14
CA ALA A 423 -26.20 5.96 11.50
C ALA A 423 -26.12 5.82 13.03
N PRO A 424 -26.24 4.60 13.58
CA PRO A 424 -26.02 4.39 15.00
C PRO A 424 -24.54 4.64 15.35
N ASP A 425 -24.28 5.11 16.57
CA ASP A 425 -22.91 5.29 17.07
C ASP A 425 -22.14 3.96 17.07
N GLU A 426 -22.83 2.86 17.42
CA GLU A 426 -22.29 1.51 17.43
C GLU A 426 -23.32 0.49 16.92
N LEU A 427 -22.83 -0.57 16.28
CA LEU A 427 -23.67 -1.71 15.87
C LEU A 427 -23.92 -2.64 17.07
N PRO A 428 -25.04 -3.41 17.09
CA PRO A 428 -25.36 -4.32 18.19
C PRO A 428 -24.22 -5.30 18.55
N GLU A 429 -23.97 -5.51 19.84
CA GLU A 429 -22.90 -6.39 20.30
C GLU A 429 -23.07 -7.85 19.87
N ALA A 430 -24.31 -8.35 19.79
CA ALA A 430 -24.60 -9.73 19.42
C ALA A 430 -24.53 -9.94 17.90
N LEU A 431 -23.87 -11.02 17.47
CA LEU A 431 -23.95 -11.51 16.09
C LEU A 431 -25.35 -12.11 15.85
N GLY A 432 -25.90 -11.84 14.67
CA GLY A 432 -27.18 -12.32 14.21
C GLY A 432 -27.20 -13.80 13.82
N ASP A 433 -28.41 -14.32 13.64
CA ASP A 433 -28.67 -15.73 13.31
C ASP A 433 -28.00 -16.19 12.00
N SER A 434 -27.70 -15.27 11.08
CA SER A 434 -26.94 -15.54 9.85
C SER A 434 -25.59 -16.16 10.14
N VAL A 435 -24.82 -15.54 11.03
CA VAL A 435 -23.46 -15.98 11.37
C VAL A 435 -23.50 -17.32 12.11
N GLY A 436 -24.41 -17.47 13.08
CA GLY A 436 -24.60 -18.73 13.80
C GLY A 436 -24.95 -19.91 12.87
N ARG A 437 -25.87 -19.69 11.92
CA ARG A 437 -26.25 -20.70 10.92
C ARG A 437 -25.11 -21.02 9.96
N LEU A 438 -24.33 -20.03 9.53
CA LEU A 438 -23.16 -20.26 8.68
C LEU A 438 -22.11 -21.10 9.42
N VAL A 439 -21.78 -20.77 10.66
CA VAL A 439 -20.83 -21.54 11.48
C VAL A 439 -21.31 -22.99 11.62
N ALA A 440 -22.61 -23.21 11.92
CA ALA A 440 -23.19 -24.55 12.00
C ALA A 440 -23.10 -25.33 10.67
N LEU A 441 -23.31 -24.66 9.53
CA LEU A 441 -23.16 -25.25 8.20
C LEU A 441 -21.70 -25.67 7.93
N VAL A 442 -20.74 -24.80 8.25
CA VAL A 442 -19.31 -25.04 8.08
C VAL A 442 -18.84 -26.20 8.96
N ILE A 443 -19.32 -26.30 10.20
CA ILE A 443 -19.04 -27.43 11.10
C ILE A 443 -19.47 -28.77 10.49
N ARG A 444 -20.62 -28.80 9.80
CA ARG A 444 -21.16 -29.99 9.13
C ARG A 444 -20.48 -30.31 7.79
N GLY A 445 -19.55 -29.47 7.33
CA GLY A 445 -18.83 -29.66 6.07
C GLY A 445 -19.56 -29.12 4.82
N GLY A 446 -20.68 -28.41 4.98
CA GLY A 446 -21.43 -27.82 3.87
C GLY A 446 -20.92 -26.45 3.40
N GLY A 447 -19.65 -26.14 3.67
CA GLY A 447 -19.03 -24.82 3.45
C GLY A 447 -18.47 -24.62 2.05
#